data_AF-A0A0F0L570-F1
#
_entry.id   AF-A0A0F0L570-F1
#
_cell.length_a   1.000
_cell.length_b   1.000
_cell.length_c   1.000
_cell.angle_alpha   90.00
_cell.angle_beta   90.00
_cell.angle_gamma   90.00
#
_symmetry.space_group_name_H-M   'P 1'
#
loop_
_entity.id
_entity.type
_entity.pdbx_description
1 polymer ?
#
loop_
_entity_poly.entity_id
_entity_poly.type
_entity_poly.pdbx_seq_one_letter_code
_entity_poly.pdbx_strand_id
1 'polypeptide(L)'
;MHTPRKTPGSGRDRDPWWANYEKVAAHAHALGHLPRLSDGVPADIVGWAAGQRRATTLTSDQKAALAALPGWSERPRADAWEERADELRRFIATEGRAPRIRGALPGESALAHWFSRQRVAEAAGRLTTERARLLAYATRTL
;
A
#
# COMPACT_ATOMS: atom_id res chain seq x y z
N MET A 1 -49.79 11.54 -22.30
CA MET A 1 -48.75 12.59 -22.15
C MET A 1 -47.75 12.10 -21.12
N HIS A 2 -46.56 11.72 -21.60
CA HIS A 2 -45.44 11.30 -20.76
C HIS A 2 -44.77 12.52 -20.15
N THR A 3 -44.48 12.46 -18.85
CA THR A 3 -43.28 13.08 -18.31
C THR A 3 -42.58 12.02 -17.45
N PRO A 4 -41.36 11.58 -17.81
CA PRO A 4 -40.59 10.78 -16.88
C PRO A 4 -40.12 11.72 -15.77
N ARG A 5 -40.39 11.31 -14.53
CA ARG A 5 -39.86 11.93 -13.32
C ARG A 5 -38.33 11.96 -13.46
N LYS A 6 -37.75 13.16 -13.59
CA LYS A 6 -36.30 13.35 -13.47
C LYS A 6 -35.88 12.83 -12.10
N THR A 7 -35.19 11.70 -12.04
CA THR A 7 -34.43 11.32 -10.86
C THR A 7 -33.42 12.44 -10.62
N PRO A 8 -33.37 13.06 -9.43
CA PRO A 8 -32.30 13.99 -9.15
C PRO A 8 -31.00 13.18 -9.16
N GLY A 9 -30.06 13.51 -10.05
CA GLY A 9 -28.70 13.00 -9.95
C GLY A 9 -28.21 13.26 -8.53
N SER A 10 -27.74 12.21 -7.87
CA SER A 10 -27.33 12.29 -6.47
C SER A 10 -26.31 13.42 -6.33
N GLY A 11 -26.39 14.24 -5.27
CA GLY A 11 -25.49 15.39 -5.09
C GLY A 11 -23.99 15.05 -5.12
N ARG A 12 -23.63 13.76 -5.14
CA ARG A 12 -22.27 13.25 -5.36
C ARG A 12 -21.70 13.64 -6.73
N ASP A 13 -22.50 13.70 -7.79
CA ASP A 13 -22.01 13.98 -9.16
C ASP A 13 -21.45 15.41 -9.31
N ARG A 14 -21.77 16.31 -8.37
CA ARG A 14 -21.28 17.70 -8.33
C ARG A 14 -20.24 17.95 -7.25
N ASP A 15 -19.90 16.95 -6.44
CA ASP A 15 -18.88 17.06 -5.41
C ASP A 15 -17.50 16.81 -6.05
N PRO A 16 -16.58 17.79 -6.02
CA PRO A 16 -15.22 17.63 -6.56
C PRO A 16 -14.46 16.45 -5.97
N TRP A 17 -14.82 16.01 -4.75
CA TRP A 17 -14.22 14.84 -4.14
C TRP A 17 -14.62 13.56 -4.87
N TRP A 18 -15.92 13.34 -5.10
CA TRP A 18 -16.42 12.13 -5.77
C TRP A 18 -15.98 12.06 -7.22
N ALA A 19 -15.91 13.19 -7.93
CA ALA A 19 -15.40 13.22 -9.29
C ALA A 19 -13.91 12.79 -9.40
N ASN A 20 -13.08 13.12 -8.40
CA ASN A 20 -11.69 12.66 -8.37
C ASN A 20 -11.57 11.21 -7.91
N TYR A 21 -12.40 10.80 -6.95
CA TYR A 21 -12.51 9.40 -6.53
C TYR A 21 -12.81 8.49 -7.71
N GLU A 22 -13.80 8.83 -8.54
CA GLU A 22 -14.21 8.01 -9.69
C GLU A 22 -13.07 7.79 -10.69
N LYS A 23 -12.26 8.83 -10.96
CA LYS A 23 -11.07 8.71 -11.82
C LYS A 23 -10.08 7.69 -11.25
N VAL A 24 -9.77 7.81 -9.95
CA VAL A 24 -8.86 6.86 -9.27
C VAL A 24 -9.46 5.46 -9.26
N ALA A 25 -10.75 5.33 -8.96
CA ALA A 25 -11.45 4.06 -8.91
C ALA A 25 -11.43 3.34 -10.27
N ALA A 26 -11.70 4.05 -11.36
CA ALA A 26 -11.67 3.49 -12.70
C ALA A 26 -10.29 2.89 -13.02
N HIS A 27 -9.21 3.62 -12.75
CA HIS A 27 -7.85 3.09 -12.93
C HIS A 27 -7.56 1.93 -11.98
N ALA A 28 -7.95 2.04 -10.71
CA ALA A 28 -7.68 1.00 -9.71
C ALA A 28 -8.35 -0.33 -10.05
N HIS A 29 -9.59 -0.28 -10.54
CA HIS A 29 -10.32 -1.47 -10.99
C HIS A 29 -9.76 -2.03 -12.30
N ALA A 30 -9.37 -1.18 -13.26
CA ALA A 30 -8.79 -1.63 -14.52
C ALA A 30 -7.41 -2.30 -14.33
N LEU A 31 -6.60 -1.79 -13.40
CA LEU A 31 -5.25 -2.30 -13.12
C LEU A 31 -5.23 -3.41 -12.06
N GLY A 32 -6.29 -3.52 -11.25
CA GLY A 32 -6.33 -4.38 -10.06
C GLY A 32 -5.52 -3.84 -8.87
N HIS A 33 -4.95 -2.64 -8.97
CA HIS A 33 -4.23 -1.94 -7.91
C HIS A 33 -4.32 -0.43 -8.09
N LEU A 34 -4.06 0.35 -7.03
CA LEU A 34 -4.01 1.81 -7.13
C LEU A 34 -3.04 2.28 -8.22
N PRO A 35 -3.41 3.32 -9.00
CA PRO A 35 -2.60 3.82 -10.10
C PRO A 35 -1.26 4.37 -9.60
N ARG A 36 -0.23 4.12 -10.40
CA ARG A 36 1.16 4.57 -10.22
C ARG A 36 1.58 5.35 -11.46
N LEU A 37 2.62 6.16 -11.32
CA LEU A 37 3.19 6.90 -12.46
C LEU A 37 3.71 5.95 -13.56
N SER A 38 4.18 4.75 -13.18
CA SER A 38 4.62 3.71 -14.12
C SER A 38 3.52 3.20 -15.04
N ASP A 39 2.26 3.38 -14.66
CA ASP A 39 1.11 2.86 -15.40
C ASP A 39 0.66 3.83 -16.50
N GLY A 40 1.41 4.92 -16.71
CA GLY A 40 1.07 5.98 -17.67
C GLY A 40 -0.10 6.87 -17.22
N VAL A 41 -0.53 6.77 -15.96
CA VAL A 41 -1.63 7.55 -15.39
C VAL A 41 -1.13 8.96 -15.01
N PRO A 42 -1.92 10.03 -15.27
CA PRO A 42 -1.59 11.39 -14.87
C PRO A 42 -1.20 11.54 -13.39
N ALA A 43 -0.18 12.38 -13.14
CA ALA A 43 0.41 12.54 -11.81
C ALA A 43 -0.56 13.14 -10.78
N ASP A 44 -1.53 13.94 -11.21
CA ASP A 44 -2.59 14.49 -10.37
C ASP A 44 -3.53 13.39 -9.84
N ILE A 45 -3.87 12.40 -10.67
CA ILE A 45 -4.69 11.25 -10.26
C ILE A 45 -3.92 10.38 -9.24
N VAL A 46 -2.65 10.08 -9.52
CA VAL A 46 -1.78 9.31 -8.61
C VAL A 46 -1.58 10.06 -7.28
N GLY A 47 -1.32 11.37 -7.36
CA GLY A 47 -1.08 12.24 -6.21
C GLY A 47 -2.32 12.45 -5.34
N TRP A 48 -3.51 12.52 -5.94
CA TRP A 48 -4.77 12.71 -5.21
C TRP A 48 -5.02 11.59 -4.20
N ALA A 49 -4.83 10.32 -4.61
CA ALA A 49 -4.97 9.15 -3.73
C ALA A 49 -4.01 9.22 -2.54
N ALA A 50 -2.77 9.67 -2.76
CA ALA A 50 -1.82 9.90 -1.68
C ALA A 50 -2.22 11.08 -0.76
N GLY A 51 -2.87 12.10 -1.32
CA GLY A 51 -3.45 13.22 -0.58
C GLY A 51 -4.51 12.78 0.43
N GLN A 52 -5.39 11.84 0.05
CA GLN A 52 -6.50 11.43 0.92
C GLN A 52 -6.03 10.78 2.23
N ARG A 53 -4.86 10.13 2.25
CA ARG A 53 -4.30 9.55 3.49
C ARG A 53 -3.92 10.59 4.54
N ARG A 54 -3.72 11.85 4.14
CA ARG A 54 -3.39 12.98 5.03
C ARG A 54 -4.60 13.85 5.35
N ALA A 55 -5.74 13.59 4.71
CA ALA A 55 -6.95 14.36 4.92
C ALA A 55 -7.56 14.02 6.29
N THR A 56 -7.76 15.05 7.12
CA THR A 56 -8.37 14.90 8.45
C THR A 56 -9.90 15.05 8.42
N THR A 57 -10.45 15.51 7.31
CA THR A 57 -11.87 15.90 7.15
C THR A 57 -12.69 14.93 6.31
N LEU A 58 -12.20 13.72 6.04
CA LEU A 58 -12.93 12.72 5.27
C LEU A 58 -14.19 12.26 6.02
N THR A 59 -15.33 12.26 5.31
CA THR A 59 -16.58 11.70 5.83
C THR A 59 -16.49 10.17 5.93
N SER A 60 -17.39 9.55 6.68
CA SER A 60 -17.45 8.08 6.80
C SER A 60 -17.64 7.41 5.43
N ASP A 61 -18.50 7.96 4.57
CA ASP A 61 -18.72 7.47 3.21
C ASP A 61 -17.44 7.53 2.37
N GLN A 62 -16.68 8.62 2.47
CA GLN A 62 -15.43 8.79 1.72
C GLN A 62 -14.36 7.80 2.18
N LYS A 63 -14.24 7.57 3.49
CA LYS A 63 -13.32 6.55 4.04
C LYS A 63 -13.71 5.14 3.57
N ALA A 64 -15.00 4.80 3.63
CA ALA A 64 -15.51 3.51 3.17
C ALA A 64 -15.24 3.31 1.66
N ALA A 65 -15.45 4.34 0.85
CA ALA A 65 -15.19 4.28 -0.58
C ALA A 65 -13.70 4.09 -0.91
N LEU A 66 -12.81 4.79 -0.20
CA LEU A 66 -11.36 4.58 -0.35
C LEU A 66 -10.95 3.17 0.08
N ALA A 67 -11.45 2.68 1.21
CA ALA A 67 -11.16 1.32 1.71
C ALA A 67 -11.60 0.21 0.74
N ALA A 68 -12.59 0.47 -0.12
CA ALA A 68 -13.06 -0.47 -1.13
C ALA A 68 -12.20 -0.48 -2.41
N LEU A 69 -11.26 0.46 -2.58
CA LEU A 69 -10.43 0.53 -3.79
C LEU A 69 -9.40 -0.61 -3.84
N PRO A 70 -9.21 -1.26 -5.01
CA PRO A 70 -8.14 -2.24 -5.19
C PRO A 70 -6.76 -1.66 -4.87
N GLY A 71 -6.00 -2.35 -4.01
CA GLY A 71 -4.67 -1.92 -3.57
C GLY A 71 -4.66 -0.67 -2.67
N TRP A 72 -5.80 -0.23 -2.16
CA TRP A 72 -5.83 0.80 -1.13
C TRP A 72 -5.33 0.26 0.20
N SER A 73 -4.49 1.07 0.83
CA SER A 73 -4.02 0.89 2.18
C SER A 73 -3.98 2.25 2.84
N GLU A 74 -4.42 2.31 4.10
CA GLU A 74 -4.31 3.50 4.94
C GLU A 74 -2.84 3.77 5.33
N ARG A 75 -2.04 2.71 5.45
CA ARG A 75 -0.65 2.75 5.91
C ARG A 75 0.28 2.01 4.95
N PRO A 76 0.37 2.40 3.66
CA PRO A 76 1.07 1.61 2.64
C PRO A 76 2.56 1.38 2.95
N ARG A 77 3.19 2.30 3.70
CA ARG A 77 4.59 2.15 4.15
C ARG A 77 4.75 1.18 5.32
N ALA A 78 3.74 1.03 6.16
CA ALA A 78 3.75 0.05 7.24
C ALA A 78 3.51 -1.33 6.64
N ASP A 79 2.44 -1.48 5.87
CA ASP A 79 2.05 -2.73 5.20
C ASP A 79 3.19 -3.29 4.35
N ALA A 80 3.83 -2.47 3.52
CA ALA A 80 4.98 -2.91 2.71
C ALA A 80 6.20 -3.32 3.55
N TRP A 81 6.38 -2.73 4.74
CA TRP A 81 7.46 -3.13 5.65
C TRP A 81 7.14 -4.48 6.30
N GLU A 82 5.89 -4.66 6.75
CA GLU A 82 5.39 -5.90 7.38
C GLU A 82 5.40 -7.06 6.39
N GLU A 83 4.99 -6.83 5.14
CA GLU A 83 5.06 -7.81 4.04
C GLU A 83 6.51 -8.27 3.80
N ARG A 84 7.47 -7.34 3.75
CA ARG A 84 8.90 -7.67 3.61
C ARG A 84 9.46 -8.45 4.81
N ALA A 85 8.99 -8.14 6.02
CA ALA A 85 9.36 -8.91 7.20
C ALA A 85 8.81 -10.35 7.12
N ASP A 86 7.59 -10.53 6.60
CA ASP A 86 7.02 -11.86 6.40
C ASP A 86 7.70 -12.64 5.25
N GLU A 87 8.08 -11.97 4.17
CA GLU A 87 8.95 -12.56 3.12
C GLU A 87 10.27 -13.07 3.71
N LEU A 88 10.92 -12.27 4.57
CA LEU A 88 12.14 -12.68 5.28
C LEU A 88 11.90 -13.93 6.12
N ARG A 89 10.82 -13.94 6.91
CA ARG A 89 10.44 -15.08 7.74
C ARG A 89 10.22 -16.35 6.91
N ARG A 90 9.46 -16.25 5.81
CA ARG A 90 9.19 -17.38 4.90
C ARG A 90 10.46 -17.90 4.25
N PHE A 91 11.34 -16.99 3.81
CA PHE A 91 12.63 -17.36 3.24
C PHE A 91 13.46 -18.16 4.25
N ILE A 92 13.59 -17.66 5.48
CA ILE A 92 14.36 -18.33 6.54
C ILE A 92 13.75 -19.69 6.89
N ALA A 93 12.43 -19.77 7.00
CA ALA A 93 11.73 -21.02 7.31
C ALA A 93 11.90 -22.08 6.20
N THR A 94 11.98 -21.65 4.94
CA THR A 94 12.11 -22.54 3.78
C THR A 94 13.56 -22.96 3.54
N GLU A 95 14.49 -22.00 3.62
CA GLU A 95 15.89 -22.19 3.24
C GLU A 95 16.80 -22.56 4.43
N GLY A 96 16.31 -22.40 5.67
CA GLY A 96 17.07 -22.64 6.89
C GLY A 96 18.25 -21.68 7.09
N ARG A 97 18.25 -20.54 6.40
CA ARG A 97 19.36 -19.57 6.40
C ARG A 97 18.89 -18.16 6.07
N ALA A 98 19.72 -17.19 6.39
CA ALA A 98 19.49 -15.80 6.00
C ALA A 98 19.67 -15.61 4.47
N PRO A 99 18.94 -14.67 3.86
CA PRO A 99 19.11 -14.32 2.45
C PRO A 99 20.49 -13.70 2.21
N ARG A 100 21.09 -14.00 1.05
CA ARG A 100 22.43 -13.55 0.65
C ARG A 100 22.35 -12.56 -0.50
N ILE A 101 23.23 -11.56 -0.47
CA ILE A 101 23.32 -10.56 -1.55
C ILE A 101 23.65 -11.21 -2.90
N ARG A 102 24.51 -12.24 -2.90
CA ARG A 102 24.87 -13.04 -4.08
C ARG A 102 24.11 -14.38 -4.13
N GLY A 103 22.90 -14.40 -3.58
CA GLY A 103 22.02 -15.56 -3.62
C GLY A 103 21.52 -15.85 -5.04
N ALA A 104 21.25 -17.12 -5.33
CA ALA A 104 20.77 -17.57 -6.64
C ALA A 104 19.23 -17.56 -6.73
N LEU A 105 18.52 -17.44 -5.60
CA LEU A 105 17.07 -17.49 -5.59
C LEU A 105 16.46 -16.17 -6.07
N PRO A 106 15.33 -16.21 -6.82
CA PRO A 106 14.62 -15.01 -7.24
C PRO A 106 14.29 -14.10 -6.05
N GLY A 107 14.67 -12.82 -6.13
CA GLY A 107 14.38 -11.83 -5.09
C GLY A 107 15.26 -11.91 -3.83
N GLU A 108 16.09 -12.94 -3.67
CA GLU A 108 16.93 -13.13 -2.47
C GLU A 108 17.88 -11.95 -2.22
N SER A 109 18.53 -11.47 -3.28
CA SER A 109 19.46 -10.34 -3.19
C SER A 109 18.78 -9.07 -2.67
N ALA A 110 17.56 -8.79 -3.15
CA ALA A 110 16.78 -7.64 -2.71
C ALA A 110 16.37 -7.76 -1.24
N LEU A 111 15.95 -8.96 -0.83
CA LEU A 111 15.60 -9.27 0.55
C LEU A 111 16.82 -9.18 1.49
N ALA A 112 18.00 -9.62 1.03
CA ALA A 112 19.25 -9.50 1.78
C ALA A 112 19.67 -8.04 2.00
N HIS A 113 19.57 -7.20 0.97
CA HIS A 113 19.82 -5.75 1.11
C HIS A 113 18.83 -5.10 2.08
N TRP A 114 17.55 -5.45 1.98
CA TRP A 114 16.53 -4.95 2.90
C TRP A 114 16.82 -5.35 4.35
N PHE A 115 17.13 -6.63 4.58
CA PHE A 115 17.45 -7.17 5.91
C PHE A 115 18.69 -6.50 6.52
N SER A 116 19.76 -6.34 5.73
CA SER A 116 20.97 -5.64 6.17
C SER A 116 20.67 -4.20 6.63
N ARG A 117 19.85 -3.47 5.87
CA ARG A 117 19.39 -2.12 6.26
C ARG A 117 18.58 -2.13 7.56
N GLN A 118 17.74 -3.14 7.78
CA GLN A 118 16.96 -3.24 9.02
C GLN A 118 17.86 -3.48 10.24
N ARG A 119 18.87 -4.34 10.12
CA ARG A 119 19.84 -4.57 11.21
C ARG A 119 20.62 -3.32 11.57
N VAL A 120 21.05 -2.54 10.58
CA VAL A 120 21.73 -1.25 10.82
C VAL A 120 20.78 -0.25 11.49
N ALA A 121 19.51 -0.21 11.07
CA ALA A 121 18.51 0.65 11.70
C ALA A 121 18.21 0.23 13.15
N GLU A 122 18.14 -1.06 13.43
CA GLU A 122 17.94 -1.62 14.77
C GLU A 122 19.11 -1.27 15.71
N ALA A 123 20.35 -1.53 15.27
CA ALA A 123 21.55 -1.22 16.04
C ALA A 123 21.69 0.29 16.33
N ALA A 124 21.15 1.13 15.45
CA ALA A 124 21.11 2.58 15.63
C ALA A 124 19.89 3.09 16.41
N GLY A 125 19.01 2.20 16.91
CA GLY A 125 17.79 2.57 17.64
C GLY A 125 16.74 3.29 16.79
N ARG A 126 16.76 3.12 15.46
CA ARG A 126 15.86 3.80 14.51
C ARG A 126 14.64 2.98 14.12
N LEU A 127 14.55 1.72 14.53
CA LEU A 127 13.33 0.93 14.39
C LEU A 127 12.37 1.27 15.54
N THR A 128 11.08 1.33 15.23
CA THR A 128 10.05 1.32 16.26
C THR A 128 10.09 -0.01 17.01
N THR A 129 9.63 -0.03 18.26
CA THR A 129 9.54 -1.26 19.07
C THR A 129 8.83 -2.38 18.33
N GLU A 130 7.76 -2.06 17.61
CA GLU A 130 7.00 -3.04 16.83
C GLU A 130 7.81 -3.63 15.68
N ARG A 131 8.53 -2.79 14.92
CA ARG A 131 9.39 -3.26 13.85
C ARG A 131 10.55 -4.11 14.35
N ALA A 132 11.15 -3.75 15.50
CA ALA A 132 12.19 -4.57 16.11
C ALA A 132 11.64 -5.95 16.51
N ARG A 133 10.44 -6.01 17.11
CA ARG A 133 9.79 -7.29 17.46
C ARG A 133 9.48 -8.14 16.23
N LEU A 134 8.93 -7.54 15.18
CA LEU A 134 8.63 -8.25 13.93
C LEU A 134 9.91 -8.74 13.24
N LEU A 135 10.99 -7.95 13.26
CA LEU A 135 12.28 -8.36 12.71
C LEU A 135 12.86 -9.54 13.50
N ALA A 136 12.87 -9.46 14.84
CA ALA A 136 13.31 -10.53 15.72
C ALA A 136 12.47 -11.81 15.55
N TYR A 137 11.16 -11.66 15.37
CA TYR A 137 10.27 -12.78 15.06
C TYR A 137 10.59 -13.41 13.70
N ALA A 138 10.79 -12.60 12.66
CA ALA A 138 11.14 -13.07 11.33
C ALA A 138 12.46 -13.87 11.31
N THR A 139 13.41 -13.52 12.18
CA THR A 139 14.72 -14.17 12.28
C THR A 139 14.84 -15.21 13.40
N ARG A 140 13.75 -15.56 14.09
CA ARG A 140 13.81 -16.39 15.31
C ARG A 140 14.43 -17.78 15.09
N THR A 141 14.34 -18.31 13.87
CA THR A 141 14.81 -19.65 13.51
C THR A 141 16.16 -19.65 12.78
N LEU A 142 16.90 -18.53 12.82
CA LEU A 142 18.30 -18.44 12.38
C LEU A 142 19.25 -18.77 13.53
#